data_AF-A0A5A7MIY9-F1
#
_entry.id   AF-A0A5A7MIY9-F1
#
_cell.length_a   1.000
_cell.length_b   1.000
_cell.length_c   1.000
_cell.angle_alpha   90.00
_cell.angle_beta   90.00
_cell.angle_gamma   90.00
#
_symmetry.space_group_name_H-M   'P 1'
#
loop_
_entity.id
_entity.type
_entity.pdbx_description
1 polymer ?
#
loop_
_entity_poly.entity_id
_entity_poly.type
_entity_poly.pdbx_seq_one_letter_code
_entity_poly.pdbx_strand_id
1 'polypeptide(L)'
;MYSRRLVEALACGSIVVTNPALSVDRYFSEYCEVVHSREECDDVLERIFRGGGKHERERARAGSDYVLREHTWAKRLQEVVETIGL
;
A
#
# COMPACT_ATOMS: atom_id res chain seq x y z
N MET A 1 12.98 1.40 5.29
CA MET A 1 12.06 2.55 5.45
C MET A 1 11.10 2.57 4.27
N TYR A 2 9.83 2.88 4.49
CA TYR A 2 8.82 2.99 3.43
C TYR A 2 8.21 4.39 3.41
N SER A 3 7.58 4.75 2.29
CA SER A 3 6.91 6.04 2.11
C SER A 3 5.75 6.18 3.09
N ARG A 4 5.75 7.25 3.89
CA ARG A 4 4.60 7.57 4.76
C ARG A 4 3.33 7.84 3.95
N ARG A 5 3.46 8.51 2.79
CA ARG A 5 2.31 8.77 1.89
C ARG A 5 1.66 7.48 1.40
N LEU A 6 2.45 6.43 1.14
CA LEU A 6 1.92 5.14 0.74
C LEU A 6 1.04 4.55 1.86
N VAL A 7 1.57 4.54 3.08
CA VAL A 7 0.87 4.02 4.25
C VAL A 7 -0.38 4.82 4.57
N GLU A 8 -0.30 6.15 4.52
CA GLU A 8 -1.44 7.05 4.74
C GLU A 8 -2.53 6.86 3.68
N ALA A 9 -2.16 6.78 2.40
CA ALA A 9 -3.11 6.54 1.31
C ALA A 9 -3.83 5.19 1.47
N LEU A 10 -3.09 4.12 1.79
CA LEU A 10 -3.65 2.80 2.06
C LEU A 10 -4.54 2.80 3.31
N ALA A 11 -4.14 3.46 4.40
CA ALA A 11 -4.95 3.58 5.62
C ALA A 11 -6.30 4.28 5.37
N CYS A 12 -6.34 5.19 4.38
CA CYS A 12 -7.58 5.84 3.95
C CYS A 12 -8.40 5.00 2.94
N GLY A 13 -7.96 3.79 2.59
CA GLY A 13 -8.62 2.92 1.62
C GLY A 13 -8.52 3.41 0.17
N SER A 14 -7.49 4.20 -0.15
CA SER A 14 -7.27 4.67 -1.52
C SER A 14 -6.69 3.57 -2.41
N ILE A 15 -7.10 3.54 -3.67
CA ILE A 15 -6.38 2.76 -4.69
C ILE A 15 -5.00 3.40 -4.87
N VAL A 16 -3.95 2.60 -4.75
CA VAL A 16 -2.58 3.06 -4.95
C VAL A 16 -2.02 2.45 -6.22
N VAL A 17 -1.61 3.30 -7.15
CA VAL A 17 -0.76 2.95 -8.29
C VAL A 17 0.64 3.47 -7.99
N THR A 18 1.65 2.60 -8.02
CA THR A 18 3.02 2.93 -7.63
C THR A 18 4.05 2.26 -8.52
N ASN A 19 5.25 2.84 -8.59
CA ASN A 19 6.40 2.18 -9.18
C ASN A 19 6.96 1.09 -8.24
N PRO A 20 7.80 0.17 -8.75
CA PRO A 20 8.43 -0.85 -7.94
C PRO A 20 9.34 -0.22 -6.89
N ALA A 21 9.23 -0.72 -5.66
CA ALA A 21 10.12 -0.38 -4.58
C ALA A 21 10.28 -1.58 -3.66
N LEU A 22 11.46 -1.75 -3.07
CA LEU A 22 11.74 -2.85 -2.16
C LEU A 22 10.74 -2.92 -0.98
N SER A 23 10.27 -1.77 -0.51
CA SER A 23 9.26 -1.72 0.54
C SER A 23 7.87 -2.15 0.08
N VAL A 24 7.51 -1.83 -1.16
CA VAL A 24 6.24 -2.27 -1.75
C VAL A 24 6.28 -3.78 -1.92
N ASP A 25 7.34 -4.32 -2.52
CA ASP A 25 7.52 -5.76 -2.72
C ASP A 25 7.41 -6.55 -1.41
N ARG A 26 8.08 -6.08 -0.34
CA ARG A 26 8.10 -6.76 0.96
C ARG A 26 6.80 -6.68 1.76
N TYR A 27 6.03 -5.60 1.65
CA TYR A 27 4.94 -5.32 2.59
C TYR A 27 3.59 -5.01 1.94
N PHE A 28 3.59 -4.49 0.70
CA PHE A 28 2.41 -3.83 0.13
C PHE A 28 2.02 -4.31 -1.28
N SER A 29 2.74 -5.28 -1.85
CA SER A 29 2.53 -5.77 -3.23
C SER A 29 1.11 -6.31 -3.44
N GLU A 30 0.53 -6.97 -2.43
CA GLU A 30 -0.85 -7.46 -2.50
C GLU A 30 -1.90 -6.32 -2.49
N TYR A 31 -1.54 -5.12 -2.03
CA TYR A 31 -2.48 -4.02 -1.80
C TYR A 31 -2.33 -2.85 -2.79
N CYS A 32 -1.35 -2.90 -3.69
CA CYS A 32 -1.04 -1.81 -4.63
C CYS A 32 -0.95 -2.30 -6.08
N GLU A 33 -1.40 -1.48 -7.03
CA GLU A 33 -1.06 -1.67 -8.44
C GLU A 33 0.38 -1.24 -8.68
N VAL A 34 1.27 -2.20 -8.94
CA VAL A 34 2.68 -1.94 -9.24
C VAL A 34 2.87 -1.90 -10.75
N VAL A 35 3.31 -0.77 -11.27
CA VAL A 35 3.47 -0.53 -12.71
C VAL A 35 4.94 -0.26 -13.04
N HIS A 36 5.42 -0.82 -14.14
CA HIS A 36 6.83 -0.79 -14.56
C HIS A 36 7.09 0.20 -15.71
N SER A 37 6.04 0.72 -16.33
CA SER A 37 6.13 1.68 -17.43
C SER A 37 5.02 2.73 -17.36
N ARG A 38 5.15 3.77 -18.20
CA ARG A 38 4.11 4.78 -18.35
C ARG A 38 2.87 4.16 -18.98
N GLU A 39 3.06 3.31 -19.98
CA GLU A 39 2.00 2.65 -20.73
C GLU A 39 1.15 1.78 -19.80
N GLU A 40 1.78 0.97 -18.93
CA GLU A 40 1.07 0.18 -17.93
C GLU A 40 0.28 1.05 -16.94
N CYS A 41 0.84 2.18 -16.54
CA CYS A 41 0.15 3.14 -15.67
C CYS A 41 -1.09 3.72 -16.37
N ASP A 42 -0.95 4.15 -17.62
CA ASP A 42 -2.03 4.72 -18.40
C ASP A 42 -3.17 3.69 -18.60
N ASP A 43 -2.84 2.42 -18.88
CA ASP A 43 -3.80 1.31 -19.00
C ASP A 43 -4.57 1.06 -17.68
N VAL A 44 -3.85 1.04 -16.55
CA VAL A 44 -4.47 0.85 -15.21
C VAL A 44 -5.41 2.01 -14.89
N LEU A 45 -4.96 3.25 -15.10
CA LEU A 45 -5.76 4.44 -14.81
C LEU A 45 -7.00 4.51 -15.70
N GLU A 46 -6.86 4.27 -17.01
CA GLU A 46 -7.97 4.26 -17.95
C GLU A 46 -9.03 3.24 -17.54
N ARG A 47 -8.62 2.02 -17.20
CA ARG A 47 -9.51 0.97 -16.73
C ARG A 47 -10.27 1.37 -15.46
N ILE A 48 -9.61 1.99 -14.50
CA ILE A 48 -10.25 2.48 -13.26
C ILE A 48 -11.26 3.59 -13.58
N PHE A 49 -10.87 4.59 -14.38
CA PHE A 49 -11.72 5.75 -14.68
C PHE A 49 -12.92 5.42 -15.56
N ARG A 50 -12.83 4.38 -16.40
CA ARG A 50 -13.96 3.89 -17.23
C ARG A 50 -15.00 3.08 -16.45
N GLY A 51 -14.90 3.01 -15.12
CA GLY A 51 -15.83 2.26 -14.26
C GLY A 51 -15.39 0.84 -13.94
N GLY A 52 -14.19 0.43 -14.35
CA GLY A 52 -13.47 -0.69 -13.74
C GLY A 52 -13.07 -0.36 -12.29
N GLY A 53 -12.13 -1.09 -11.70
CA GLY A 53 -11.66 -0.75 -10.34
C GLY A 53 -12.27 -1.57 -9.21
N LYS A 54 -13.11 -2.59 -9.46
CA LYS A 54 -13.70 -3.40 -8.35
C LYS A 54 -12.60 -4.14 -7.60
N HIS A 55 -11.72 -4.82 -8.32
CA HIS A 55 -10.58 -5.54 -7.76
C HIS A 55 -9.66 -4.58 -6.99
N GLU A 56 -9.37 -3.42 -7.54
CA GLU A 56 -8.52 -2.39 -6.96
C GLU A 56 -9.13 -1.83 -5.68
N ARG A 57 -10.45 -1.64 -5.63
CA ARG A 57 -11.17 -1.23 -4.42
C ARG A 57 -11.13 -2.30 -3.33
N GLU A 58 -11.26 -3.58 -3.70
CA GLU A 58 -11.11 -4.69 -2.76
C GLU A 58 -9.69 -4.75 -2.19
N ARG A 59 -8.67 -4.58 -3.04
CA ARG A 59 -7.27 -4.50 -2.63
C ARG A 59 -6.98 -3.29 -1.75
N ALA A 60 -7.52 -2.12 -2.09
CA ALA A 60 -7.39 -0.91 -1.29
C ALA A 60 -8.02 -1.08 0.10
N ARG A 61 -9.18 -1.73 0.18
CA ARG A 61 -9.81 -2.07 1.46
C ARG A 61 -8.94 -3.03 2.27
N ALA A 62 -8.46 -4.10 1.67
CA ALA A 62 -7.56 -5.04 2.33
C ALA A 62 -6.26 -4.37 2.80
N GLY A 63 -5.72 -3.44 2.01
CA GLY A 63 -4.56 -2.62 2.35
C GLY A 63 -4.80 -1.71 3.55
N SER A 64 -5.97 -1.09 3.63
CA SER A 64 -6.39 -0.32 4.81
C SER A 64 -6.41 -1.18 6.05
N ASP A 65 -7.06 -2.35 5.98
CA ASP A 65 -7.14 -3.29 7.11
C ASP A 65 -5.75 -3.79 7.54
N TYR A 66 -4.86 -4.04 6.57
CA TYR A 66 -3.47 -4.42 6.82
C TYR A 66 -2.69 -3.29 7.52
N VAL A 67 -2.76 -2.06 7.02
CA VAL A 67 -2.05 -0.91 7.60
C VAL A 67 -2.52 -0.63 9.03
N LEU A 68 -3.83 -0.60 9.26
CA LEU A 68 -4.40 -0.34 10.59
C LEU A 68 -4.06 -1.45 11.60
N ARG A 69 -3.79 -2.66 11.11
CA ARG A 69 -3.38 -3.80 11.94
C ARG A 69 -1.87 -3.87 12.18
N GLU A 70 -1.05 -3.62 11.17
CA GLU A 70 0.39 -3.90 11.18
C GLU A 70 1.30 -2.67 11.25
N HIS A 71 0.84 -1.51 10.80
CA HIS A 71 1.68 -0.32 10.59
C HIS A 71 1.30 0.85 11.51
N THR A 72 0.94 0.55 12.76
CA THR A 72 0.61 1.56 13.78
C THR A 72 1.84 2.01 14.56
N TRP A 73 1.75 3.20 15.16
CA TRP A 73 2.78 3.68 16.08
C TRP A 73 2.98 2.75 17.28
N ALA A 74 1.91 2.13 17.78
CA ALA A 74 1.99 1.18 18.89
C ALA A 74 2.90 -0.01 18.54
N LYS A 75 2.69 -0.65 17.38
CA LYS A 75 3.55 -1.75 16.91
C LYS A 75 4.99 -1.31 16.70
N ARG A 76 5.21 -0.14 16.11
CA ARG A 76 6.57 0.38 15.88
C ARG A 76 7.31 0.68 17.17
N LEU A 77 6.63 1.23 18.16
CA LEU A 77 7.23 1.47 19.48
C LEU A 77 7.53 0.16 20.19
N GLN A 78 6.63 -0.83 20.10
CA GLN A 78 6.86 -2.16 20.63
C GLN A 78 8.09 -2.83 19.99
N GLU A 79 8.23 -2.79 18.67
CA GLU A 79 9.41 -3.31 17.95
C GLU A 79 10.71 -2.66 18.46
N VAL A 80 10.70 -1.34 18.71
CA VAL A 80 11.87 -0.62 19.24
C VAL A 80 12.22 -1.10 20.65
N VAL A 81 11.21 -1.21 21.52
CA VAL A 81 11.34 -1.68 22.91
C VAL A 81 11.91 -3.10 22.95
N GLU A 82 11.33 -4.02 22.17
CA GLU A 82 11.81 -5.40 22.04
C GLU A 82 13.24 -5.47 21.50
N THR A 83 13.58 -4.62 20.52
CA THR A 83 14.93 -4.57 19.93
C THR A 83 16.00 -4.16 20.93
N ILE A 84 15.67 -3.26 21.87
CA ILE A 84 16.61 -2.78 22.91
C ILE A 84 16.52 -3.58 24.22
N GLY A 85 15.63 -4.58 24.29
CA GLY A 85 15.48 -5.47 25.43
C GLY A 85 14.78 -4.85 26.64
N LEU A 86 13.86 -3.89 26.41
CA LEU A 86 12.95 -3.36 27.43
C LEU A 86 11.57 -4.04 27.32
#